data_AF-A0A960WXK7-F1
#
_entry.id   AF-A0A960WXK7-F1
#
_cell.length_a   1.000
_cell.length_b   1.000
_cell.length_c   1.000
_cell.angle_alpha   90.00
_cell.angle_beta   90.00
_cell.angle_gamma   90.00
#
_symmetry.space_group_name_H-M   'P 1'
#
loop_
_entity.id
_entity.type
_entity.pdbx_description
1 polymer ?
#
loop_
_entity_poly.entity_id
_entity_poly.type
_entity_poly.pdbx_seq_one_letter_code
_entity_poly.pdbx_strand_id
1 'polypeptide(L)'
;MSSLAPRSVLQIHPADDAIVALRSLAAGATVDHDDKHWTLKEAIPAKQKFAARDFAQGDRITMYGVLVGRTTAAVPAGGLLHTGNVVHESAAFAGKQASYDWVKPDVSAWQGRTFQGFRREGGGSGTANHWIVIPLVFCENRNLAFMREALTRSLGYARGSAYEGFAAKLAQLHRSGASAEAIEALTLEAAAAESGVLFSNLDGVKFLEHGLGCGGTRQDAQALCRLLAG
;
A
#
# COMPACT_ATOMS: atom_id res chain seq x y z
N MET A 1 0.34 -32.34 11.12
CA MET A 1 0.60 -31.13 10.32
C MET A 1 1.00 -31.60 8.93
N SER A 2 0.05 -31.71 7.99
CA SER A 2 0.37 -32.10 6.61
C SER A 2 1.16 -30.95 6.00
N SER A 3 2.43 -31.19 5.64
CA SER A 3 3.23 -30.19 4.93
C SER A 3 2.56 -29.97 3.58
N LEU A 4 1.86 -28.85 3.41
CA LEU A 4 1.35 -28.42 2.12
C LEU A 4 2.55 -28.20 1.22
N ALA A 5 2.80 -29.15 0.32
CA ALA A 5 3.75 -28.97 -0.75
C ALA A 5 3.42 -27.65 -1.48
N PRO A 6 4.43 -26.87 -1.89
CA PRO A 6 4.20 -25.59 -2.55
C PRO A 6 3.34 -25.80 -3.80
N ARG A 7 2.17 -25.15 -3.84
CA ARG A 7 1.22 -25.25 -4.95
C ARG A 7 1.90 -24.79 -6.25
N SER A 8 1.82 -25.61 -7.30
CA SER A 8 2.35 -25.28 -8.64
C SER A 8 1.38 -24.46 -9.48
N VAL A 9 0.08 -24.54 -9.15
CA VAL A 9 -1.02 -23.92 -9.89
C VAL A 9 -2.03 -23.30 -8.92
N LEU A 10 -2.88 -22.41 -9.44
CA LEU A 10 -3.96 -21.75 -8.72
C LEU A 10 -5.24 -21.78 -9.55
N GLN A 11 -6.30 -22.36 -8.96
CA GLN A 11 -7.69 -22.15 -9.36
C GLN A 11 -8.34 -21.22 -8.32
N ILE A 12 -8.94 -20.11 -8.74
CA ILE A 12 -9.47 -19.10 -7.79
C ILE A 12 -10.91 -19.43 -7.41
N HIS A 13 -11.71 -19.81 -8.41
CA HIS A 13 -13.08 -20.22 -8.23
C HIS A 13 -13.30 -21.65 -8.76
N PRO A 14 -14.15 -22.48 -8.13
CA PRO A 14 -14.36 -23.86 -8.56
C PRO A 14 -14.78 -24.03 -10.03
N ALA A 15 -15.49 -23.02 -10.56
CA ALA A 15 -15.96 -22.97 -11.96
C ALA A 15 -14.91 -22.47 -12.97
N ASP A 16 -13.71 -22.09 -12.54
CA ASP A 16 -12.68 -21.60 -13.45
C ASP A 16 -12.18 -22.73 -14.37
N ASP A 17 -12.15 -22.48 -15.67
CA ASP A 17 -11.57 -23.37 -16.68
C ASP A 17 -10.28 -22.80 -17.32
N ALA A 18 -9.83 -21.64 -16.86
CA ALA A 18 -8.48 -21.12 -17.05
C ALA A 18 -7.67 -21.19 -15.74
N ILE A 19 -6.66 -22.06 -15.68
CA ILE A 19 -5.85 -22.32 -14.48
C ILE A 19 -4.53 -21.57 -14.55
N VAL A 20 -4.12 -20.91 -13.46
CA VAL A 20 -2.89 -20.10 -13.43
C VAL A 20 -1.70 -20.92 -12.95
N ALA A 21 -0.60 -20.87 -13.69
CA ALA A 21 0.67 -21.43 -13.26
C ALA A 21 1.39 -20.50 -12.27
N LEU A 22 1.73 -20.99 -11.08
CA LEU A 22 2.45 -20.21 -10.05
C LEU A 22 3.98 -20.24 -10.25
N ARG A 23 4.45 -21.15 -11.10
CA ARG A 23 5.84 -21.29 -11.55
C ARG A 23 5.85 -21.76 -13.01
N SER A 24 7.01 -21.78 -13.65
CA SER A 24 7.13 -22.38 -14.98
C SER A 24 6.93 -23.90 -14.90
N LEU A 25 6.12 -24.44 -15.80
CA LEU A 25 5.76 -25.86 -15.87
C LEU A 25 6.20 -26.43 -17.22
N ALA A 26 6.80 -27.61 -17.21
CA ALA A 26 7.29 -28.24 -18.43
C ALA A 26 6.16 -28.90 -19.23
N ALA A 27 6.34 -28.98 -20.54
CA ALA A 27 5.46 -29.78 -21.40
C ALA A 27 5.48 -31.26 -20.96
N GLY A 28 4.32 -31.91 -21.00
CA GLY A 28 4.14 -33.30 -20.56
C GLY A 28 4.07 -33.51 -19.05
N ALA A 29 4.33 -32.47 -18.24
CA ALA A 29 4.18 -32.57 -16.80
C ALA A 29 2.71 -32.73 -16.40
N THR A 30 2.45 -33.56 -15.39
CA THR A 30 1.16 -33.62 -14.72
C THR A 30 1.14 -32.63 -13.55
N VAL A 31 0.06 -31.86 -13.43
CA VAL A 31 -0.18 -30.94 -12.31
C VAL A 31 -1.47 -31.29 -11.60
N ASP A 32 -1.37 -31.35 -10.28
CA ASP A 32 -2.46 -31.73 -9.39
C ASP A 32 -2.97 -30.49 -8.63
N HIS A 33 -4.28 -30.37 -8.52
CA HIS A 33 -4.94 -29.33 -7.72
C HIS A 33 -6.25 -29.88 -7.15
N ASP A 34 -6.30 -30.02 -5.83
CA ASP A 34 -7.38 -30.72 -5.13
C ASP A 34 -7.59 -32.12 -5.74
N ASP A 35 -8.78 -32.43 -6.27
CA ASP A 35 -9.09 -33.72 -6.90
C ASP A 35 -8.87 -33.72 -8.43
N LYS A 36 -8.31 -32.64 -9.01
CA LYS A 36 -8.13 -32.46 -10.45
C LYS A 36 -6.68 -32.70 -10.88
N HIS A 37 -6.52 -33.31 -12.04
CA HIS A 37 -5.23 -33.68 -12.62
C HIS A 37 -5.19 -33.24 -14.09
N TRP A 38 -4.15 -32.50 -14.48
CA TRP A 38 -3.96 -32.07 -15.87
C TRP A 38 -2.58 -32.42 -16.38
N THR A 39 -2.51 -33.02 -17.57
CA THR A 39 -1.26 -33.22 -18.29
C THR A 39 -1.05 -32.08 -19.28
N LEU A 40 0.01 -31.30 -19.08
CA LEU A 40 0.30 -30.13 -19.89
C LEU A 40 0.74 -30.54 -21.29
N LYS A 41 0.18 -29.90 -22.32
CA LYS A 41 0.51 -30.19 -23.73
C LYS A 41 1.73 -29.41 -24.21
N GLU A 42 2.06 -28.33 -23.51
CA GLU A 42 3.16 -27.43 -23.81
C GLU A 42 3.73 -26.85 -22.51
N ALA A 43 4.86 -26.15 -22.61
CA ALA A 43 5.43 -25.48 -21.46
C ALA A 43 4.57 -24.26 -21.09
N ILE A 44 4.22 -24.14 -19.81
CA ILE A 44 3.41 -23.03 -19.29
C ILE A 44 4.31 -22.13 -18.46
N PRO A 45 4.65 -20.91 -18.92
CA PRO A 45 5.45 -19.98 -18.14
C PRO A 45 4.74 -19.57 -16.85
N ALA A 46 5.51 -19.17 -15.83
CA ALA A 46 4.94 -18.61 -14.61
C ALA A 46 3.97 -17.45 -14.92
N LYS A 47 2.86 -17.39 -14.18
CA LYS A 47 1.76 -16.41 -14.31
C LYS A 47 0.91 -16.54 -15.58
N GLN A 48 1.23 -17.48 -16.47
CA GLN A 48 0.38 -17.79 -17.62
C GLN A 48 -0.74 -18.77 -17.25
N LYS A 49 -1.73 -18.86 -18.12
CA LYS A 49 -2.92 -19.68 -17.93
C LYS A 49 -2.88 -20.89 -18.85
N PHE A 50 -3.43 -22.02 -18.40
CA PHE A 50 -3.69 -23.17 -19.25
C PHE A 50 -5.15 -23.60 -19.15
N ALA A 51 -5.61 -24.34 -20.15
CA ALA A 51 -6.98 -24.82 -20.26
C ALA A 51 -7.25 -25.99 -19.31
N ALA A 52 -8.27 -25.90 -18.45
CA ALA A 52 -8.66 -26.98 -17.55
C ALA A 52 -9.40 -28.14 -18.25
N ARG A 53 -9.89 -27.89 -19.46
CA ARG A 53 -10.64 -28.82 -20.31
C ARG A 53 -10.33 -28.51 -21.77
N ASP A 54 -10.79 -29.36 -22.67
CA ASP A 54 -10.75 -29.03 -24.09
C ASP A 54 -11.72 -27.86 -24.37
N PHE A 55 -11.22 -26.90 -25.16
CA PHE A 55 -12.00 -25.81 -25.72
C PHE A 55 -12.08 -25.97 -27.24
N ALA A 56 -13.30 -25.93 -27.79
CA ALA A 56 -13.49 -25.68 -29.21
C ALA A 56 -13.26 -24.20 -29.53
N GLN A 57 -13.16 -23.83 -30.81
CA GLN A 57 -13.14 -22.43 -31.21
C GLN A 57 -14.47 -21.75 -30.83
N GLY A 58 -14.38 -20.58 -30.20
CA GLY A 58 -15.54 -19.81 -29.77
C GLY A 58 -16.07 -20.18 -28.38
N ASP A 59 -15.50 -21.21 -27.74
CA ASP A 59 -15.89 -21.58 -26.38
C ASP A 59 -15.55 -20.47 -25.39
N ARG A 60 -16.46 -20.29 -24.43
CA ARG A 60 -16.31 -19.34 -23.33
C ARG A 60 -15.29 -19.82 -22.30
N ILE A 61 -14.54 -18.87 -21.77
CA ILE A 61 -13.51 -19.06 -20.74
C ILE A 61 -13.95 -18.34 -19.47
N THR A 62 -13.90 -19.06 -18.36
CA THR A 62 -14.26 -18.60 -17.02
C THR A 62 -13.02 -18.49 -16.14
N MET A 63 -12.89 -17.34 -15.49
CA MET A 63 -11.86 -17.06 -14.48
C MET A 63 -12.47 -16.18 -13.38
N TYR A 64 -12.11 -16.39 -12.12
CA TYR A 64 -12.73 -15.74 -10.96
C TYR A 64 -14.24 -16.04 -10.84
N GLY A 65 -14.71 -17.13 -11.43
CA GLY A 65 -16.13 -17.50 -11.49
C GLY A 65 -16.97 -16.68 -12.48
N VAL A 66 -16.34 -15.87 -13.33
CA VAL A 66 -17.03 -15.04 -14.33
C VAL A 66 -16.46 -15.25 -15.74
N LEU A 67 -17.26 -14.92 -16.76
CA LEU A 67 -16.85 -14.91 -18.15
C LEU A 67 -15.79 -13.81 -18.38
N VAL A 68 -14.62 -14.20 -18.87
CA VAL A 68 -13.49 -13.28 -19.15
C VAL A 68 -13.04 -13.28 -20.60
N GLY A 69 -13.42 -14.30 -21.38
CA GLY A 69 -12.94 -14.47 -22.74
C GLY A 69 -13.67 -15.56 -23.48
N ARG A 70 -13.33 -15.69 -24.75
CA ARG A 70 -13.59 -16.89 -25.55
C ARG A 70 -12.35 -17.28 -26.35
N THR A 71 -12.25 -18.54 -26.70
CA THR A 71 -11.18 -19.03 -27.57
C THR A 71 -11.38 -18.59 -29.02
N THR A 72 -10.29 -18.31 -29.73
CA THR A 72 -10.30 -18.01 -31.18
C THR A 72 -9.88 -19.20 -32.03
N ALA A 73 -9.40 -20.28 -31.40
CA ALA A 73 -9.05 -21.56 -31.99
C ALA A 73 -9.30 -22.68 -30.97
N ALA A 74 -9.29 -23.94 -31.39
CA ALA A 74 -9.36 -25.05 -30.45
C ALA A 74 -8.11 -25.07 -29.53
N VAL A 75 -8.31 -25.28 -28.23
CA VAL A 75 -7.25 -25.38 -27.23
C VAL A 75 -7.47 -26.65 -26.41
N PRO A 76 -6.57 -27.63 -26.44
CA PRO A 76 -6.73 -28.86 -25.65
C PRO A 76 -6.57 -28.58 -24.16
N ALA A 77 -7.13 -29.45 -23.31
CA ALA A 77 -6.85 -29.48 -21.88
C ALA A 77 -5.34 -29.56 -21.64
N GLY A 78 -4.83 -28.70 -20.76
CA GLY A 78 -3.40 -28.54 -20.50
C GLY A 78 -2.65 -27.68 -21.53
N GLY A 79 -3.34 -27.13 -22.55
CA GLY A 79 -2.78 -26.19 -23.52
C GLY A 79 -2.70 -24.76 -22.99
N LEU A 80 -1.75 -23.97 -23.48
CA LEU A 80 -1.53 -22.59 -23.05
C LEU A 80 -2.63 -21.67 -23.56
N LEU A 81 -3.19 -20.84 -22.68
CA LEU A 81 -4.10 -19.75 -23.03
C LEU A 81 -3.31 -18.44 -23.10
N HIS A 82 -3.30 -17.81 -24.28
CA HIS A 82 -2.56 -16.58 -24.55
C HIS A 82 -3.34 -15.68 -25.53
N THR A 83 -2.82 -14.48 -25.79
CA THR A 83 -3.49 -13.46 -26.63
C THR A 83 -3.68 -13.87 -28.10
N GLY A 84 -3.05 -14.97 -28.55
CA GLY A 84 -3.20 -15.49 -29.91
C GLY A 84 -4.36 -16.47 -30.06
N ASN A 85 -4.78 -17.13 -28.99
CA ASN A 85 -5.86 -18.12 -29.00
C ASN A 85 -7.06 -17.73 -28.13
N VAL A 86 -7.04 -16.54 -27.50
CA VAL A 86 -8.11 -15.99 -26.68
C VAL A 86 -8.39 -14.54 -27.03
N VAL A 87 -9.67 -14.18 -27.09
CA VAL A 87 -10.14 -12.79 -27.16
C VAL A 87 -11.04 -12.51 -25.96
N HIS A 88 -11.04 -11.26 -25.50
CA HIS A 88 -11.88 -10.82 -24.39
C HIS A 88 -13.38 -10.94 -24.73
N GLU A 89 -14.16 -11.43 -23.77
CA GLU A 89 -15.61 -11.48 -23.78
C GLU A 89 -16.08 -11.34 -22.34
N SER A 90 -17.10 -10.51 -22.12
CA SER A 90 -17.74 -10.35 -20.82
C SER A 90 -19.21 -10.70 -20.95
N ALA A 91 -19.83 -11.13 -19.85
CA ALA A 91 -21.27 -11.30 -19.82
C ALA A 91 -21.97 -9.96 -20.16
N ALA A 92 -23.11 -10.02 -20.83
CA ALA A 92 -23.92 -8.84 -21.06
C ALA A 92 -24.38 -8.27 -19.70
N PHE A 93 -24.38 -6.94 -19.58
CA PHE A 93 -24.92 -6.31 -18.40
C PHE A 93 -26.41 -6.60 -18.30
N ALA A 94 -26.79 -7.36 -17.30
CA ALA A 94 -28.15 -7.45 -16.82
C ALA A 94 -28.17 -6.81 -15.43
N GLY A 95 -29.20 -6.03 -15.12
CA GLY A 95 -29.41 -5.50 -13.76
C GLY A 95 -29.44 -6.63 -12.72
N LYS A 96 -29.56 -6.29 -11.43
CA LYS A 96 -29.52 -7.25 -10.30
C LYS A 96 -30.26 -8.57 -10.61
N GLN A 97 -29.52 -9.62 -10.96
CA GLN A 97 -30.11 -10.89 -11.43
C GLN A 97 -30.51 -11.83 -10.27
N ALA A 98 -29.94 -11.61 -9.08
CA ALA A 98 -30.25 -12.38 -7.88
C ALA A 98 -30.02 -11.51 -6.62
N SER A 99 -30.74 -11.82 -5.54
CA SER A 99 -30.36 -11.38 -4.20
C SER A 99 -29.03 -12.05 -3.84
N TYR A 100 -27.99 -11.24 -3.63
CA TYR A 100 -26.74 -11.74 -3.09
C TYR A 100 -26.87 -11.81 -1.56
N ASP A 101 -26.86 -13.03 -1.03
CA ASP A 101 -26.82 -13.26 0.41
C ASP A 101 -25.37 -13.21 0.88
N TRP A 102 -24.97 -12.05 1.37
CA TRP A 102 -23.63 -11.89 1.95
C TRP A 102 -23.55 -12.63 3.28
N VAL A 103 -22.76 -13.70 3.32
CA VAL A 103 -22.40 -14.36 4.57
C VAL A 103 -21.30 -13.55 5.24
N LYS A 104 -21.62 -12.90 6.35
CA LYS A 104 -20.65 -12.18 7.16
C LYS A 104 -19.51 -13.13 7.58
N PRO A 105 -18.23 -12.78 7.34
CA PRO A 105 -17.12 -13.57 7.83
C PRO A 105 -17.15 -13.70 9.35
N ASP A 106 -16.76 -14.85 9.89
CA ASP A 106 -16.57 -14.99 11.33
C ASP A 106 -15.41 -14.10 11.77
N VAL A 107 -15.71 -13.15 12.66
CA VAL A 107 -14.73 -12.22 13.23
C VAL A 107 -14.44 -12.52 14.71
N SER A 108 -14.90 -13.66 15.23
CA SER A 108 -14.74 -14.10 16.63
C SER A 108 -13.29 -13.98 17.12
N ALA A 109 -12.31 -14.38 16.30
CA ALA A 109 -10.88 -14.33 16.61
C ALA A 109 -10.32 -12.92 16.86
N TRP A 110 -11.08 -11.86 16.51
CA TRP A 110 -10.66 -10.48 16.65
C TRP A 110 -11.50 -9.64 17.61
N GLN A 111 -12.61 -10.17 18.16
CA GLN A 111 -13.54 -9.39 19.00
C GLN A 111 -12.88 -8.77 20.25
N GLY A 112 -11.88 -9.45 20.82
CA GLY A 112 -11.15 -8.97 22.01
C GLY A 112 -9.82 -8.29 21.71
N ARG A 113 -9.48 -8.04 20.44
CA ARG A 113 -8.19 -7.43 20.08
C ARG A 113 -8.20 -5.95 20.43
N THR A 114 -7.18 -5.52 21.16
CA THR A 114 -6.97 -4.12 21.53
C THR A 114 -5.64 -3.62 20.95
N PHE A 115 -5.51 -2.30 20.83
CA PHE A 115 -4.24 -1.65 20.50
C PHE A 115 -4.03 -0.43 21.41
N GLN A 116 -2.78 -0.01 21.55
CA GLN A 116 -2.46 1.24 22.26
C GLN A 116 -2.76 2.42 21.32
N GLY A 117 -3.81 3.17 21.65
CA GLY A 117 -4.29 4.29 20.85
C GLY A 117 -4.65 5.49 21.70
N PHE A 118 -4.77 6.65 21.04
CA PHE A 118 -5.14 7.90 21.68
C PHE A 118 -6.67 8.02 21.76
N ARG A 119 -7.23 7.87 22.97
CA ARG A 119 -8.69 7.97 23.18
C ARG A 119 -9.17 9.40 22.89
N ARG A 120 -10.30 9.52 22.20
CA ARG A 120 -10.96 10.79 21.91
C ARG A 120 -12.28 10.91 22.66
N GLU A 121 -12.65 12.15 23.00
CA GLU A 121 -14.02 12.45 23.41
C GLU A 121 -14.98 12.07 22.26
N GLY A 122 -16.02 11.29 22.56
CA GLY A 122 -16.92 10.71 21.54
C GLY A 122 -16.63 9.26 21.14
N GLY A 123 -15.63 8.60 21.74
CA GLY A 123 -15.44 7.14 21.65
C GLY A 123 -14.53 6.65 20.51
N GLY A 124 -14.06 7.55 19.65
CA GLY A 124 -13.03 7.25 18.66
C GLY A 124 -11.64 7.02 19.28
N SER A 125 -10.76 6.35 18.55
CA SER A 125 -9.35 6.15 18.94
C SER A 125 -8.43 6.54 17.78
N GLY A 126 -7.46 7.42 18.05
CA GLY A 126 -6.41 7.78 17.10
C GLY A 126 -5.25 6.80 17.14
N THR A 127 -4.62 6.56 15.99
CA THR A 127 -3.40 5.73 15.85
C THR A 127 -2.11 6.55 15.91
N ALA A 128 -2.22 7.88 15.90
CA ALA A 128 -1.15 8.84 16.06
C ALA A 128 -1.69 10.11 16.71
N ASN A 129 -0.83 10.84 17.42
CA ASN A 129 -1.10 12.12 18.04
C ASN A 129 -0.19 13.19 17.45
N HIS A 130 -0.77 14.09 16.67
CA HIS A 130 -0.05 15.19 16.04
C HIS A 130 -0.66 16.53 16.42
N TRP A 131 0.20 17.52 16.61
CA TRP A 131 -0.22 18.91 16.60
C TRP A 131 -0.16 19.40 15.17
N ILE A 132 -1.27 19.89 14.66
CA ILE A 132 -1.36 20.42 13.30
C ILE A 132 -1.63 21.91 13.39
N VAL A 133 -0.69 22.70 12.87
CA VAL A 133 -0.83 24.15 12.77
C VAL A 133 -1.18 24.50 11.33
N ILE A 134 -2.27 25.23 11.17
CA ILE A 134 -2.83 25.56 9.86
C ILE A 134 -3.20 27.04 9.90
N PRO A 135 -2.71 27.86 8.97
CA PRO A 135 -3.17 29.22 8.86
C PRO A 135 -4.60 29.22 8.35
N LEU A 136 -5.41 30.20 8.77
CA LEU A 136 -6.76 30.38 8.22
C LEU A 136 -6.74 31.21 6.93
N VAL A 137 -5.63 31.89 6.64
CA VAL A 137 -5.42 32.76 5.47
C VAL A 137 -4.02 32.58 4.92
N PHE A 138 -3.85 32.65 3.59
CA PHE A 138 -2.55 32.45 2.95
C PHE A 138 -1.48 33.47 3.37
N CYS A 139 -1.86 34.70 3.74
CA CYS A 139 -0.92 35.73 4.21
C CYS A 139 -0.10 35.30 5.43
N GLU A 140 -0.62 34.34 6.22
CA GLU A 140 0.03 33.82 7.42
C GLU A 140 1.00 32.67 7.13
N ASN A 141 1.14 32.21 5.87
CA ASN A 141 2.10 31.15 5.53
C ASN A 141 3.54 31.49 5.94
N ARG A 142 3.93 32.78 5.85
CA ARG A 142 5.25 33.23 6.31
C ARG A 142 5.42 33.06 7.82
N ASN A 143 4.40 33.42 8.60
CA ASN A 143 4.41 33.25 10.05
C ASN A 143 4.39 31.76 10.43
N LEU A 144 3.65 30.94 9.68
CA LEU A 144 3.66 29.49 9.81
C LEU A 144 5.06 28.90 9.59
N ALA A 145 5.79 29.37 8.57
CA ALA A 145 7.15 28.92 8.30
C ALA A 145 8.12 29.26 9.47
N PHE A 146 8.00 30.44 10.07
CA PHE A 146 8.77 30.80 11.26
C PHE A 146 8.43 29.92 12.46
N MET A 147 7.13 29.68 12.71
CA MET A 147 6.69 28.77 13.78
C MET A 147 7.20 27.35 13.55
N ARG A 148 7.17 26.87 12.30
CA ARG A 148 7.74 25.58 11.92
C ARG A 148 9.20 25.49 12.31
N GLU A 149 10.01 26.46 11.93
CA GLU A 149 11.43 26.43 12.28
C GLU A 149 11.65 26.43 13.80
N ALA A 150 10.98 27.33 14.52
CA ALA A 150 11.15 27.50 15.95
C ALA A 150 10.67 26.28 16.76
N LEU A 151 9.46 25.79 16.48
CA LEU A 151 8.83 24.72 17.27
C LEU A 151 9.42 23.36 16.94
N THR A 152 9.66 23.05 15.66
CA THR A 152 10.12 21.71 15.27
C THR A 152 11.51 21.44 15.88
N ARG A 153 12.40 22.44 15.89
CA ARG A 153 13.72 22.35 16.53
C ARG A 153 13.65 22.33 18.05
N SER A 154 12.91 23.26 18.67
CA SER A 154 12.85 23.39 20.13
C SER A 154 12.15 22.21 20.83
N LEU A 155 11.21 21.56 20.14
CA LEU A 155 10.45 20.42 20.68
C LEU A 155 11.10 19.07 20.38
N GLY A 156 12.19 19.04 19.60
CA GLY A 156 12.88 17.80 19.23
C GLY A 156 12.22 17.00 18.08
N TYR A 157 11.26 17.59 17.35
CA TYR A 157 10.62 16.94 16.19
C TYR A 157 11.31 17.25 14.85
N ALA A 158 12.36 18.06 14.89
CA ALA A 158 13.15 18.32 13.69
C ALA A 158 13.81 17.01 13.32
N ARG A 159 13.58 16.55 12.08
CA ARG A 159 14.47 15.55 11.50
C ARG A 159 15.82 16.24 11.39
N GLY A 160 16.67 16.06 12.39
CA GLY A 160 18.03 16.59 12.36
C GLY A 160 18.65 16.13 11.06
N SER A 161 18.87 17.06 10.13
CA SER A 161 19.55 16.69 8.91
C SER A 161 20.98 16.38 9.31
N ALA A 162 21.55 15.27 8.82
CA ALA A 162 22.97 14.98 9.03
C ALA A 162 23.85 16.20 8.67
N TYR A 163 23.38 17.02 7.72
CA TYR A 163 23.96 18.29 7.30
C TYR A 163 23.94 19.39 8.36
N GLU A 164 22.88 19.55 9.15
CA GLU A 164 22.83 20.53 10.25
C GLU A 164 23.84 20.17 11.34
N GLY A 165 23.92 18.88 11.71
CA GLY A 165 24.91 18.38 12.68
C GLY A 165 26.34 18.56 12.17
N PHE A 166 26.57 18.23 10.90
CA PHE A 166 27.85 18.42 10.22
C PHE A 166 28.26 19.90 10.15
N ALA A 167 27.35 20.79 9.76
CA ALA A 167 27.60 22.23 9.71
C ALA A 167 27.91 22.81 11.10
N ALA A 168 27.22 22.34 12.15
CA ALA A 168 27.51 22.75 13.53
C ALA A 168 28.93 22.32 13.97
N LYS A 169 29.34 21.09 13.65
CA LYS A 169 30.71 20.59 13.91
C LYS A 169 31.76 21.38 13.13
N LEU A 170 31.53 21.68 11.84
CA LEU A 170 32.43 22.54 11.04
C LEU A 170 32.59 23.92 11.66
N ALA A 171 31.48 24.58 12.02
CA ALA A 171 31.51 25.89 12.64
C ALA A 171 32.25 25.88 13.99
N GLN A 172 32.12 24.79 14.76
CA GLN A 172 32.87 24.60 16.01
C GLN A 172 34.38 24.45 15.76
N LEU A 173 34.79 23.59 14.82
CA LEU A 173 36.20 23.39 14.48
C LEU A 173 36.87 24.70 14.04
N HIS A 174 36.21 25.45 13.14
CA HIS A 174 36.68 26.76 12.71
C HIS A 174 36.82 27.74 13.88
N ARG A 175 35.80 27.83 14.75
CA ARG A 175 35.86 28.72 15.94
C ARG A 175 36.95 28.32 16.93
N SER A 176 37.27 27.03 17.03
CA SER A 176 38.33 26.53 17.91
C SER A 176 39.75 26.70 17.35
N GLY A 177 39.90 27.18 16.11
CA GLY A 177 41.20 27.31 15.46
C GLY A 177 41.83 25.97 15.05
N ALA A 178 41.00 24.95 14.76
CA ALA A 178 41.48 23.67 14.26
C ALA A 178 42.24 23.83 12.93
N SER A 179 43.18 22.92 12.66
CA SER A 179 43.96 22.96 11.41
C SER A 179 43.09 22.67 10.18
N ALA A 180 43.55 23.10 9.00
CA ALA A 180 42.84 22.85 7.75
C ALA A 180 42.60 21.35 7.52
N GLU A 181 43.58 20.52 7.86
CA GLU A 181 43.50 19.06 7.74
C GLU A 181 42.42 18.47 8.65
N ALA A 182 42.25 19.02 9.87
CA ALA A 182 41.22 18.56 10.80
C ALA A 182 39.80 18.95 10.35
N ILE A 183 39.65 20.10 9.66
CA ILE A 183 38.38 20.54 9.07
C ILE A 183 38.04 19.68 7.84
N GLU A 184 39.02 19.42 6.98
CA GLU A 184 38.86 18.60 5.77
C GLU A 184 38.61 17.11 6.07
N ALA A 185 39.13 16.60 7.19
CA ALA A 185 38.91 15.23 7.63
C ALA A 185 37.49 14.98 8.19
N LEU A 186 36.69 16.02 8.44
CA LEU A 186 35.33 15.84 8.95
C LEU A 186 34.43 15.23 7.85
N THR A 187 33.81 14.10 8.15
CA THR A 187 32.88 13.41 7.25
C THR A 187 31.43 13.55 7.70
N LEU A 188 30.50 13.53 6.74
CA LEU A 188 29.07 13.49 7.02
C LEU A 188 28.70 12.14 7.63
N GLU A 189 28.49 12.10 8.94
CA GLU A 189 28.01 10.90 9.63
C GLU A 189 26.50 10.78 9.45
N ALA A 190 26.03 9.62 8.98
CA ALA A 190 24.62 9.29 8.92
C ALA A 190 24.10 8.96 10.33
N ALA A 191 23.94 9.98 11.16
CA ALA A 191 23.25 9.86 12.43
C ALA A 191 22.35 11.07 12.60
N ALA A 192 21.04 10.84 12.49
CA ALA A 192 20.06 11.77 13.02
C ALA A 192 20.31 11.82 14.53
N ALA A 193 20.81 12.94 15.03
CA ALA A 193 20.84 13.17 16.46
C ALA A 193 19.39 13.07 16.97
N GLU A 194 19.11 12.05 17.78
CA GLU A 194 17.87 12.00 18.57
C GLU A 194 17.92 13.20 19.53
N SER A 195 17.38 14.32 19.08
CA SER A 195 17.10 15.44 19.96
C SER A 195 16.00 14.96 20.90
N GLY A 196 16.25 15.01 22.21
CA GLY A 196 15.30 14.54 23.21
C GLY A 196 13.93 15.15 22.96
N VAL A 197 12.96 14.33 22.55
CA VAL A 197 11.61 14.77 22.26
C VAL A 197 10.99 15.27 23.55
N LEU A 198 10.50 16.52 23.55
CA LEU A 198 9.99 17.14 24.77
C LEU A 198 8.68 16.48 25.26
N PHE A 199 7.84 16.04 24.33
CA PHE A 199 6.54 15.44 24.64
C PHE A 199 6.47 13.99 24.15
N SER A 200 6.64 13.03 25.05
CA SER A 200 6.64 11.60 24.73
C SER A 200 5.33 11.07 24.13
N ASN A 201 4.21 11.76 24.37
CA ASN A 201 2.89 11.37 23.88
C ASN A 201 2.52 12.04 22.54
N LEU A 202 3.44 12.78 21.91
CA LEU A 202 3.20 13.50 20.67
C LEU A 202 4.15 12.94 19.59
N ASP A 203 3.58 12.47 18.50
CA ASP A 203 4.33 11.87 17.38
C ASP A 203 4.93 12.94 16.45
N GLY A 204 4.50 14.20 16.61
CA GLY A 204 5.15 15.35 16.01
C GLY A 204 4.24 16.54 15.77
N VAL A 205 4.88 17.65 15.37
CA VAL A 205 4.19 18.87 14.96
C VAL A 205 4.23 19.00 13.44
N LYS A 206 3.07 19.24 12.83
CA LYS A 206 2.88 19.40 11.38
C LYS A 206 2.38 20.82 11.10
N PHE A 207 2.84 21.37 9.99
CA PHE A 207 2.46 22.69 9.51
C PHE A 207 1.93 22.53 8.11
N LEU A 208 0.67 22.91 7.88
CA LEU A 208 0.02 22.81 6.59
C LEU A 208 -0.17 24.20 6.01
N GLU A 209 0.50 24.49 4.91
CA GLU A 209 0.35 25.75 4.17
C GLU A 209 -0.77 25.61 3.13
N HIS A 210 -1.46 26.70 2.81
CA HIS A 210 -2.45 26.71 1.73
C HIS A 210 -2.41 28.00 0.91
N GLY A 211 -2.81 27.90 -0.37
CA GLY A 211 -2.96 29.03 -1.29
C GLY A 211 -4.38 29.57 -1.40
N LEU A 212 -5.35 28.99 -0.68
CA LEU A 212 -6.72 29.47 -0.66
C LEU A 212 -6.77 30.89 -0.06
N GLY A 213 -7.53 31.79 -0.71
CA GLY A 213 -7.51 33.25 -0.53
C GLY A 213 -7.84 33.79 0.88
N CYS A 214 -8.14 35.07 0.97
CA CYS A 214 -8.36 35.76 2.25
C CYS A 214 -9.53 35.13 3.02
N GLY A 215 -9.22 34.42 4.10
CA GLY A 215 -10.07 34.05 5.24
C GLY A 215 -11.54 33.80 4.99
N GLY A 216 -11.94 32.54 5.10
CA GLY A 216 -13.34 32.18 5.28
C GLY A 216 -13.92 32.73 6.59
N THR A 217 -15.22 32.55 6.77
CA THR A 217 -15.92 32.91 8.00
C THR A 217 -15.45 32.06 9.19
N ARG A 218 -15.84 32.44 10.42
CA ARG A 218 -15.63 31.60 11.62
C ARG A 218 -16.20 30.18 11.44
N GLN A 219 -17.29 30.05 10.68
CA GLN A 219 -17.93 28.76 10.41
C GLN A 219 -17.06 27.90 9.49
N ASP A 220 -16.43 28.49 8.48
CA ASP A 220 -15.51 27.78 7.58
C ASP A 220 -14.27 27.28 8.34
N ALA A 221 -13.72 28.12 9.23
CA ALA A 221 -12.62 27.73 10.12
C ALA A 221 -13.03 26.57 11.04
N GLN A 222 -14.24 26.62 11.63
CA GLN A 222 -14.75 25.53 12.46
C GLN A 222 -15.00 24.25 11.67
N ALA A 223 -15.52 24.36 10.44
CA ALA A 223 -15.75 23.21 9.57
C ALA A 223 -14.43 22.54 9.17
N LEU A 224 -13.42 23.34 8.83
CA LEU A 224 -12.06 22.87 8.55
C LEU A 224 -11.45 22.16 9.77
N CYS A 225 -11.56 22.76 10.96
CA CYS A 225 -11.11 22.13 12.20
C CYS A 225 -11.79 20.78 12.45
N ARG A 226 -13.10 20.67 12.24
CA ARG A 226 -13.82 19.39 12.39
C ARG A 226 -13.38 18.35 11.37
N LEU A 227 -13.24 18.75 10.09
CA LEU A 227 -12.79 17.87 9.02
C LEU A 227 -11.41 17.26 9.33
N LEU A 228 -10.50 18.06 9.88
CA LEU A 228 -9.13 17.64 10.15
C LEU A 228 -8.95 16.95 11.50
N ALA A 229 -9.79 17.28 12.48
CA ALA A 229 -9.83 16.54 13.74
C ALA A 229 -10.36 15.11 13.53
N GLY A 230 -11.24 14.89 12.55
CA GLY A 230 -11.88 13.61 12.26
C GLY A 230 -13.01 13.34 13.24
#